data_AF-A0A174GIK4-F1
#
_entry.id   AF-A0A174GIK4-F1
#
_cell.length_a   1.000
_cell.length_b   1.000
_cell.length_c   1.000
_cell.angle_alpha   90.00
_cell.angle_beta   90.00
_cell.angle_gamma   90.00
#
_symmetry.space_group_name_H-M   'P 1'
#
loop_
_entity.id
_entity.type
_entity.pdbx_description
1 polymer ?
#
loop_
_entity_poly.entity_id
_entity_poly.type
_entity_poly.pdbx_seq_one_letter_code
_entity_poly.pdbx_strand_id
1 'polypeptide(L)'
;MEERKQRWLKGSFTVEMAFLIPMILFLIMGCIRISFYYHDKNIIAGAAYETAVTGSTKVREKDGISESELNALFKERVGRKCILFSRIRVQSSVGKDEIKVQAAARRKKMAISVESRAAVTEPEKYIRDIRRIKK
;
A
#
# COMPACT_ATOMS: atom_id res chain seq x y z
N MET A 1 -32.77 -19.03 65.88
CA MET A 1 -31.88 -18.04 65.22
C MET A 1 -30.67 -18.83 64.74
N GLU A 2 -30.30 -18.96 63.48
CA GLU A 2 -30.53 -18.20 62.24
C GLU A 2 -30.58 -19.20 61.09
N GLU A 3 -31.57 -19.09 60.19
CA GLU A 3 -31.58 -19.84 58.94
C GLU A 3 -30.48 -19.28 58.02
N ARG A 4 -29.40 -20.05 57.83
CA ARG A 4 -28.39 -19.74 56.81
C ARG A 4 -28.99 -19.89 55.41
N LYS A 5 -29.59 -18.81 54.90
CA LYS A 5 -29.94 -18.66 53.48
C LYS A 5 -28.67 -18.72 52.65
N GLN A 6 -28.36 -19.91 52.09
CA GLN A 6 -27.35 -20.02 51.03
C GLN A 6 -27.80 -19.18 49.84
N ARG A 7 -27.17 -18.01 49.66
CA ARG A 7 -27.31 -17.22 48.42
C ARG A 7 -26.57 -17.97 47.31
N TRP A 8 -27.32 -18.68 46.48
CA TRP A 8 -26.83 -19.23 45.22
C TRP A 8 -26.47 -18.06 44.30
N LEU A 9 -25.19 -17.66 44.29
CA LEU A 9 -24.67 -16.69 43.35
C LEU A 9 -24.61 -17.35 41.97
N LYS A 10 -25.40 -16.85 41.01
CA LYS A 10 -25.35 -17.32 39.62
C LYS A 10 -23.99 -16.98 39.03
N GLY A 11 -23.09 -17.96 38.96
CA GLY A 11 -21.80 -17.88 38.27
C GLY A 11 -21.90 -17.68 36.75
N SER A 12 -23.12 -17.56 36.20
CA SER A 12 -23.41 -17.34 34.77
C SER A 12 -22.61 -16.18 34.19
N PHE A 13 -22.46 -15.09 34.95
CA PHE A 13 -21.76 -13.89 34.50
C PHE A 13 -20.28 -14.15 34.18
N THR A 14 -19.59 -14.97 34.99
CA THR A 14 -18.18 -15.30 34.75
C THR A 14 -18.02 -16.18 33.51
N VAL A 15 -18.97 -17.08 33.26
CA VAL A 15 -18.96 -17.97 32.07
C VAL A 15 -19.28 -17.19 30.80
N GLU A 16 -20.25 -16.28 30.85
CA GLU A 16 -20.59 -15.38 29.75
C GLU A 16 -19.41 -14.45 29.40
N MET A 17 -18.75 -13.86 30.41
CA MET A 17 -17.59 -13.00 30.22
C MET A 17 -16.36 -13.76 29.72
N ALA A 18 -16.19 -15.02 30.10
CA ALA A 18 -15.12 -15.87 29.60
C ALA A 18 -15.21 -16.13 28.08
N PHE A 19 -16.40 -16.02 27.49
CA PHE A 19 -16.59 -16.09 26.04
C PHE A 19 -16.52 -14.70 25.37
N LEU A 20 -17.05 -13.67 26.03
CA LEU A 20 -17.13 -12.32 25.50
C LEU A 20 -15.74 -11.65 25.38
N ILE A 21 -14.86 -11.84 26.36
CA ILE A 21 -13.51 -11.26 26.35
C ILE A 21 -12.65 -11.77 25.18
N PRO A 22 -12.54 -13.09 24.90
CA PRO A 22 -11.85 -13.59 23.70
C PRO A 22 -12.42 -13.04 22.40
N MET A 23 -13.75 -12.86 22.30
CA MET A 23 -14.40 -12.32 21.12
C MET A 23 -14.01 -10.85 20.88
N ILE A 24 -13.98 -10.03 21.95
CA ILE A 24 -13.53 -8.63 21.88
C ILE A 24 -12.06 -8.56 21.50
N LEU A 25 -11.19 -9.35 22.13
CA LEU A 25 -9.76 -9.38 21.81
C LEU A 25 -9.52 -9.79 20.35
N PHE A 26 -10.27 -10.76 19.85
CA PHE A 26 -10.23 -11.17 18.45
C PHE A 26 -10.62 -10.02 17.52
N LEU A 27 -11.68 -9.28 17.85
CA LEU A 27 -12.14 -8.13 17.08
C LEU A 27 -11.08 -7.01 17.06
N ILE A 28 -10.52 -6.65 18.21
CA ILE A 28 -9.46 -5.63 18.32
C ILE A 28 -8.24 -6.03 17.48
N MET A 29 -7.79 -7.27 17.61
CA MET A 29 -6.64 -7.77 16.85
C MET A 29 -6.93 -7.82 15.33
N GLY A 30 -8.18 -8.11 14.95
CA GLY A 30 -8.66 -8.03 13.59
C GLY A 30 -8.57 -6.61 13.03
N CYS A 31 -9.12 -5.63 13.76
CA CYS A 31 -9.07 -4.22 13.38
C CYS A 31 -7.63 -3.73 13.19
N ILE A 32 -6.72 -4.04 14.13
CA ILE A 32 -5.31 -3.67 14.03
C ILE A 32 -4.67 -4.25 12.76
N ARG A 33 -4.93 -5.51 12.43
CA ARG A 33 -4.40 -6.15 11.22
C ARG A 33 -4.92 -5.50 9.94
N ILE A 34 -6.20 -5.17 9.89
CA ILE A 34 -6.82 -4.51 8.74
C ILE A 34 -6.22 -3.11 8.57
N SER A 35 -6.08 -2.34 9.64
CA SER A 35 -5.46 -1.01 9.61
C SER A 35 -4.03 -1.07 9.06
N PHE A 36 -3.20 -2.00 9.54
CA PHE A 36 -1.84 -2.17 8.99
C PHE A 36 -1.81 -2.66 7.55
N TYR A 37 -2.78 -3.48 7.14
CA TYR A 37 -2.90 -3.91 5.75
C TYR A 37 -3.18 -2.72 4.83
N TYR A 38 -4.13 -1.85 5.19
CA TYR A 38 -4.44 -0.65 4.42
C TYR A 38 -3.33 0.41 4.49
N HIS A 39 -2.69 0.57 5.64
CA HIS A 39 -1.52 1.43 5.79
C HIS A 39 -0.44 1.06 4.77
N ASP A 40 -0.01 -0.21 4.76
CA ASP A 40 1.03 -0.67 3.85
C ASP A 40 0.57 -0.61 2.39
N LYS A 41 -0.69 -0.90 2.09
CA LYS A 41 -1.26 -0.75 0.73
C LYS A 41 -1.14 0.69 0.24
N ASN A 42 -1.49 1.66 1.08
CA ASN A 42 -1.46 3.08 0.73
C ASN A 42 -0.03 3.59 0.54
N ILE A 43 0.91 3.16 1.40
CA ILE A 43 2.33 3.51 1.24
C ILE A 43 2.89 2.96 -0.07
N ILE A 44 2.60 1.70 -0.40
CA ILE A 44 3.06 1.06 -1.65
C ILE A 44 2.44 1.75 -2.86
N ALA A 45 1.15 2.11 -2.80
CA ALA A 45 0.46 2.81 -3.87
C ALA A 45 1.00 4.23 -4.09
N GLY A 46 1.23 4.98 -3.01
CA GLY A 46 1.83 6.31 -3.08
C GLY A 46 3.24 6.26 -3.68
N ALA A 47 4.08 5.34 -3.22
CA ALA A 47 5.42 5.16 -3.78
C ALA A 47 5.40 4.73 -5.25
N ALA A 48 4.45 3.88 -5.66
CA ALA A 48 4.29 3.45 -7.05
C ALA A 48 3.90 4.64 -7.93
N TYR A 49 2.95 5.47 -7.48
CA TYR A 49 2.51 6.67 -8.16
C TYR A 49 3.64 7.70 -8.28
N GLU A 50 4.32 8.03 -7.18
CA GLU A 50 5.46 8.96 -7.18
C GLU A 50 6.59 8.48 -8.09
N THR A 51 6.87 7.18 -8.10
CA THR A 51 7.90 6.60 -8.97
C THR A 51 7.48 6.63 -10.43
N ALA A 52 6.20 6.39 -10.74
CA ALA A 52 5.68 6.49 -12.09
C ALA A 52 5.74 7.93 -12.62
N VAL A 53 5.38 8.93 -11.80
CA VAL A 53 5.45 10.35 -12.16
C VAL A 53 6.90 10.84 -12.27
N THR A 54 7.76 10.49 -11.31
CA THR A 54 9.20 10.82 -11.41
C THR A 54 9.80 10.20 -12.66
N GLY A 55 9.40 8.97 -12.98
CA GLY A 55 9.75 8.29 -14.22
C GLY A 55 9.31 9.07 -15.44
N SER A 56 8.06 9.55 -15.48
CA SER A 56 7.53 10.20 -16.68
C SER A 56 8.17 11.56 -16.91
N THR A 57 8.57 12.25 -15.83
CA THR A 57 9.33 13.50 -15.93
C THR A 57 10.77 13.28 -16.36
N LYS A 58 11.44 12.23 -15.85
CA LYS A 58 12.86 12.00 -16.13
C LYS A 58 13.12 11.30 -17.47
N VAL A 59 12.12 10.66 -18.09
CA VAL A 59 12.20 10.25 -19.50
C VAL A 59 12.40 11.46 -20.43
N ARG A 60 12.10 12.68 -19.97
CA ARG A 60 12.37 13.93 -20.70
C ARG A 60 13.82 14.42 -20.58
N GLU A 61 14.59 13.94 -19.60
CA GLU A 61 16.00 14.34 -19.43
C GLU A 61 16.91 13.56 -20.38
N LYS A 62 18.03 14.18 -20.80
CA LYS A 62 18.92 13.70 -21.87
C LYS A 62 19.48 12.28 -21.68
N ASP A 63 19.52 11.77 -20.45
CA ASP A 63 20.15 10.50 -20.11
C ASP A 63 19.19 9.30 -20.14
N GLY A 64 17.88 9.52 -20.31
CA GLY A 64 16.88 8.46 -20.18
C GLY A 64 16.90 7.83 -18.78
N ILE A 65 15.97 6.92 -18.51
CA ILE A 65 15.92 6.22 -17.21
C ILE A 65 16.02 4.73 -17.44
N SER A 66 16.92 4.09 -16.69
CA SER A 66 16.97 2.63 -16.61
C SER A 66 15.90 2.09 -15.66
N GLU A 67 15.25 0.98 -16.02
CA GLU A 67 14.27 0.30 -15.15
C GLU A 67 14.85 -0.04 -13.76
N SER A 68 16.16 -0.29 -13.69
CA SER A 68 16.91 -0.52 -12.45
C SER A 68 16.94 0.68 -11.51
N GLU A 69 17.07 1.89 -12.04
CA GLU A 69 17.11 3.12 -11.23
C GLU A 69 15.72 3.45 -10.67
N LEU A 70 14.66 3.23 -11.46
CA LEU A 70 13.28 3.35 -10.98
C LEU A 70 12.98 2.35 -9.85
N ASN A 71 13.47 1.12 -9.97
CA ASN A 71 13.33 0.11 -8.93
C ASN A 71 14.11 0.48 -7.66
N ALA A 72 15.28 1.12 -7.79
CA ALA A 72 16.06 1.61 -6.66
C ALA A 72 15.33 2.75 -5.93
N LEU A 73 14.83 3.75 -6.68
CA LEU A 73 14.04 4.87 -6.14
C LEU A 73 12.78 4.38 -5.44
N PHE A 74 12.07 3.41 -6.01
CA PHE A 74 10.91 2.81 -5.36
C PHE A 74 11.30 2.14 -4.03
N LYS A 75 12.39 1.33 -4.03
CA LYS A 75 12.86 0.65 -2.82
C LYS A 75 13.28 1.63 -1.73
N GLU A 76 13.91 2.75 -2.10
CA GLU A 76 14.28 3.82 -1.16
C GLU A 76 13.03 4.47 -0.55
N ARG A 77 12.04 4.82 -1.39
CA ARG A 77 10.82 5.49 -0.94
C ARG A 77 9.93 4.64 -0.03
N VAL A 78 9.91 3.32 -0.27
CA VAL A 78 9.18 2.35 0.55
C VAL A 78 10.00 1.88 1.76
N GLY A 79 11.33 2.02 1.69
CA GLY A 79 12.26 1.66 2.74
C GLY A 79 11.86 2.27 4.08
N ARG A 80 11.72 1.41 5.10
CA ARG A 80 11.35 1.74 6.50
C ARG A 80 9.90 2.17 6.75
N LYS A 81 9.03 2.25 5.74
CA LYS A 81 7.62 2.67 5.92
C LYS A 81 6.62 1.53 6.07
N CYS A 82 6.92 0.33 5.56
CA CYS A 82 6.01 -0.82 5.65
C CYS A 82 6.19 -1.60 6.97
N ILE A 83 5.08 -1.87 7.66
CA ILE A 83 5.04 -2.56 8.95
C ILE A 83 4.68 -4.04 8.77
N LEU A 84 3.74 -4.32 7.86
CA LEU A 84 3.20 -5.65 7.61
C LEU A 84 3.98 -6.37 6.50
N PHE A 85 4.46 -5.68 5.46
CA PHE A 85 5.13 -6.31 4.32
C PHE A 85 6.60 -5.90 4.21
N SER A 86 7.51 -6.83 4.57
CA SER A 86 8.96 -6.60 4.51
C SER A 86 9.59 -6.93 3.16
N ARG A 87 8.96 -7.80 2.36
CA ARG A 87 9.45 -8.21 1.04
C ARG A 87 8.49 -7.75 -0.04
N ILE A 88 8.92 -6.76 -0.80
CA ILE A 88 8.17 -6.16 -1.89
C ILE A 88 8.91 -6.47 -3.18
N ARG A 89 8.21 -7.11 -4.12
CA ARG A 89 8.67 -7.30 -5.49
C ARG A 89 8.16 -6.14 -6.33
N VAL A 90 9.06 -5.54 -7.08
CA VAL A 90 8.78 -4.38 -7.91
C VAL A 90 9.15 -4.75 -9.33
N GLN A 91 8.25 -4.45 -10.26
CA GLN A 91 8.47 -4.58 -11.69
C GLN A 91 8.11 -3.24 -12.31
N SER A 92 9.14 -2.50 -12.70
CA SER A 92 9.02 -1.29 -13.52
C SER A 92 9.12 -1.68 -14.99
N SER A 93 8.26 -1.11 -15.82
CA SER A 93 8.33 -1.20 -17.27
C SER A 93 8.23 0.20 -17.87
N VAL A 94 9.23 0.57 -18.66
CA VAL A 94 9.30 1.89 -19.31
C VAL A 94 8.90 1.73 -20.78
N GLY A 95 7.69 2.17 -21.13
CA GLY A 95 7.24 2.31 -22.50
C GLY A 95 7.50 3.71 -23.06
N LYS A 96 7.36 3.87 -24.38
CA LYS A 96 7.54 5.17 -25.07
C LYS A 96 6.50 6.21 -24.66
N ASP A 97 5.24 5.77 -24.46
CA ASP A 97 4.10 6.64 -24.12
C ASP A 97 3.60 6.45 -22.68
N GLU A 98 3.97 5.36 -22.02
CA GLU A 98 3.50 5.03 -20.66
C GLU A 98 4.58 4.34 -19.82
N ILE A 99 4.66 4.73 -18.56
CA ILE A 99 5.48 4.06 -17.54
C ILE A 99 4.56 3.31 -16.61
N LYS A 100 4.84 2.02 -16.43
CA LYS A 100 4.08 1.12 -15.56
C LYS A 100 4.97 0.70 -14.40
N VAL A 101 4.49 0.92 -13.19
CA VAL A 101 5.15 0.47 -11.95
C VAL A 101 4.19 -0.48 -11.26
N GLN A 102 4.56 -1.76 -11.24
CA GLN A 102 3.86 -2.80 -10.50
C GLN A 102 4.63 -3.14 -9.24
N ALA A 103 3.93 -3.13 -8.11
CA ALA A 103 4.47 -3.53 -6.82
C ALA A 103 3.59 -4.63 -6.24
N ALA A 104 4.21 -5.76 -5.88
CA ALA A 104 3.54 -6.90 -5.27
C ALA A 104 4.23 -7.28 -3.96
N ALA A 105 3.46 -7.40 -2.90
CA ALA A 105 3.93 -7.79 -1.58
C ALA A 105 3.12 -8.98 -1.07
N ARG A 106 3.79 -9.96 -0.46
CA ARG A 106 3.13 -11.17 0.07
C ARG A 106 3.68 -11.51 1.45
N ARG A 107 2.79 -11.77 2.40
CA ARG A 107 3.13 -12.28 3.74
C ARG A 107 2.08 -13.28 4.21
N LYS A 108 2.50 -14.53 4.43
CA LYS A 108 1.63 -15.64 4.83
C LYS A 108 0.40 -15.75 3.90
N LYS A 109 -0.81 -15.51 4.44
CA LYS A 109 -2.10 -15.56 3.74
C LYS A 109 -2.51 -14.22 3.09
N MET A 110 -1.75 -13.15 3.28
CA MET A 110 -2.07 -11.81 2.76
C MET A 110 -1.18 -11.48 1.56
N ALA A 111 -1.79 -10.94 0.52
CA ALA A 111 -1.11 -10.42 -0.64
C ALA A 111 -1.67 -9.03 -0.99
N ILE A 112 -0.79 -8.16 -1.49
CA ILE A 112 -1.12 -6.87 -2.05
C ILE A 112 -0.46 -6.81 -3.43
N SER A 113 -1.22 -6.36 -4.42
CA SER A 113 -0.73 -5.99 -5.73
C SER A 113 -1.24 -4.59 -6.01
N VAL A 114 -0.33 -3.68 -6.37
CA VAL A 114 -0.65 -2.33 -6.79
C VAL A 114 0.02 -2.09 -8.13
N GLU A 115 -0.72 -1.54 -9.07
CA GLU A 115 -0.21 -1.05 -10.33
C GLU A 115 -0.46 0.45 -10.41
N SER A 116 0.56 1.20 -10.82
CA SER A 116 0.43 2.62 -11.15
C SER A 116 0.98 2.86 -12.54
N ARG A 117 0.25 3.68 -13.31
CA ARG A 117 0.60 4.05 -14.68
C ARG A 117 0.70 5.57 -14.76
N ALA A 118 1.72 6.05 -15.47
CA ALA A 118 1.86 7.46 -15.79
C ALA A 118 2.16 7.62 -17.28
N ALA A 119 1.42 8.49 -17.96
CA ALA A 119 1.68 8.82 -19.36
C ALA A 119 2.96 9.67 -19.48
N VAL A 120 3.80 9.32 -20.45
CA VAL A 120 4.95 10.14 -20.86
C VAL A 120 4.40 11.20 -21.81
N THR A 121 4.29 12.43 -21.33
CA THR A 121 3.79 13.55 -22.14
C THR A 121 4.96 14.39 -22.67
N GLU A 122 4.92 14.74 -23.96
CA GLU A 122 5.83 15.69 -24.61
C GLU A 122 5.10 17.02 -24.90
N PRO A 123 4.76 17.85 -23.89
CA PRO A 123 4.02 19.08 -24.10
C PRO A 123 4.78 20.08 -25.00
N GLU A 124 6.11 20.01 -25.01
CA GLU A 124 6.97 20.90 -25.80
C GLU A 124 6.84 20.66 -27.31
N LYS A 125 6.75 19.40 -27.77
CA LYS A 125 6.44 19.08 -29.17
C LYS A 125 5.05 19.57 -29.52
N TYR A 126 4.08 19.27 -28.68
CA TYR A 126 2.68 19.69 -28.88
C TYR A 126 2.55 21.22 -29.05
N ILE A 127 3.18 22.00 -28.15
CA ILE A 127 3.19 23.47 -28.24
C ILE A 127 3.92 23.94 -29.51
N ARG A 128 5.03 23.29 -29.88
CA ARG A 128 5.80 23.64 -31.09
C ARG A 128 5.02 23.35 -32.37
N ASP A 129 4.27 22.27 -32.42
CA ASP A 129 3.45 21.89 -33.58
C ASP A 129 2.24 22.82 -33.74
N ILE A 130 1.56 23.19 -32.65
CA ILE A 130 0.50 24.22 -32.69
C ILE A 130 1.04 25.55 -33.24
N ARG A 131 2.24 25.95 -32.83
CA ARG A 131 2.88 27.19 -33.34
C ARG A 131 3.30 27.08 -34.81
N ARG A 132 3.60 25.89 -35.32
CA ARG A 132 3.91 25.65 -36.74
C ARG A 132 2.67 25.67 -37.62
N ILE A 133 1.53 25.21 -37.12
CA ILE A 133 0.24 25.18 -37.86
C ILE A 133 -0.40 26.57 -37.92
N LYS A 134 -0.14 27.44 -36.94
CA LYS A 134 -0.65 28.82 -36.89
C LYS A 134 0.12 29.83 -37.76
N LYS A 135 1.13 29.39 -38.52
CA LYS A 135 1.93 30.24 -39.41
C LYS A 135 1.61 29.90 -40.85
#